data_AF-A0A133U5P1-F1
#
_entry.id   AF-A0A133U5P1-F1
#
_cell.length_a   1.000
_cell.length_b   1.000
_cell.length_c   1.000
_cell.angle_alpha   90.00
_cell.angle_beta   90.00
_cell.angle_gamma   90.00
#
_symmetry.space_group_name_H-M   'P 1'
#
loop_
_entity.id
_entity.type
_entity.pdbx_description
1 polymer ?
#
loop_
_entity_poly.entity_id
_entity_poly.type
_entity_poly.pdbx_seq_one_letter_code
_entity_poly.pdbx_strand_id
1 'polypeptide(L)'
;MIMEKMAEKVLVDINVPREVSERLEDAGFDMIYLTEKFPQDTDDEEIFEWMETKKIPILTRDKRFPENGGNLKITLESQSPVKLTRKAFSKLIDLQIYPKPLTNS
;
A
#
# COMPACT_ATOMS: atom_id res chain seq x y z
N MET A 1 -12.11 -18.72 19.41
CA MET A 1 -12.49 -17.69 18.42
C MET A 1 -11.35 -17.57 17.44
N ILE A 2 -11.56 -18.00 16.19
CA ILE A 2 -10.58 -17.85 15.13
C ILE A 2 -10.58 -16.35 14.83
N MET A 3 -9.54 -15.63 15.26
CA MET A 3 -9.33 -14.26 14.78
C MET A 3 -9.04 -14.39 13.28
N GLU A 4 -10.00 -13.99 12.46
CA GLU A 4 -9.75 -13.73 11.04
C GLU A 4 -8.60 -12.72 11.00
N LYS A 5 -7.43 -13.16 10.52
CA LYS A 5 -6.36 -12.23 10.13
C LYS A 5 -6.97 -11.37 9.03
N MET A 6 -7.38 -10.14 9.34
CA MET A 6 -7.69 -9.17 8.30
C MET A 6 -6.40 -8.94 7.53
N ALA A 7 -6.34 -9.42 6.29
CA ALA A 7 -5.23 -9.16 5.40
C ALA A 7 -5.09 -7.63 5.24
N GLU A 8 -3.88 -7.12 5.42
CA GLU A 8 -3.62 -5.68 5.35
C GLU A 8 -3.79 -5.24 3.90
N LYS A 9 -4.77 -4.34 3.67
CA LYS A 9 -5.10 -3.86 2.33
C LYS A 9 -4.11 -2.81 1.89
N VAL A 10 -3.63 -2.93 0.66
CA VAL A 10 -2.72 -1.98 0.04
C VAL A 10 -3.22 -1.69 -1.37
N LEU A 11 -3.37 -0.41 -1.68
CA LEU A 11 -3.66 0.06 -3.03
C LEU A 11 -2.41 -0.07 -3.89
N VAL A 12 -2.57 -0.50 -5.14
CA VAL A 12 -1.47 -0.70 -6.08
C VAL A 12 -1.74 0.11 -7.34
N ASP A 13 -0.85 1.05 -7.62
CA ASP A 13 -0.85 1.82 -8.86
C ASP A 13 -0.54 0.92 -10.08
N ILE A 14 -1.13 1.22 -11.24
CA ILE A 14 -0.88 0.53 -12.52
C ILE A 14 0.62 0.49 -12.89
N ASN A 15 1.39 1.46 -12.42
CA ASN A 15 2.82 1.53 -12.69
C ASN A 15 3.64 0.52 -11.88
N VAL A 16 3.05 -0.16 -10.90
CA VAL A 16 3.72 -1.18 -10.10
C VAL A 16 3.70 -2.53 -10.85
N PRO A 17 4.86 -3.15 -11.10
CA PRO A 17 4.89 -4.44 -11.78
C PRO A 17 4.23 -5.54 -10.97
N ARG A 18 3.55 -6.45 -11.68
CA ARG A 18 2.76 -7.54 -11.10
C ARG A 18 3.56 -8.42 -10.15
N GLU A 19 4.84 -8.68 -10.45
CA GLU A 19 5.71 -9.48 -9.59
C GLU A 19 5.95 -8.84 -8.21
N VAL A 20 5.80 -7.51 -8.09
CA VAL A 20 5.83 -6.84 -6.78
C VAL A 20 4.55 -7.14 -6.00
N SER A 21 3.40 -7.12 -6.66
CA SER A 21 2.10 -7.44 -6.06
C SER A 21 2.03 -8.90 -5.60
N GLU A 22 2.49 -9.85 -6.42
CA GLU A 22 2.53 -11.28 -6.07
C GLU A 22 3.36 -11.53 -4.81
N ARG A 23 4.48 -10.82 -4.66
CA ARG A 23 5.33 -10.93 -3.46
C ARG A 23 4.70 -10.32 -2.21
N LEU A 24 3.81 -9.33 -2.38
CA LEU A 24 3.05 -8.75 -1.27
C LEU A 24 1.90 -9.68 -0.86
N GLU A 25 1.24 -10.30 -1.83
CA GLU A 25 0.25 -11.36 -1.58
C GLU A 25 0.87 -12.53 -0.82
N ASP A 26 2.05 -13.02 -1.23
CA ASP A 26 2.82 -14.04 -0.51
C ASP A 26 3.19 -13.62 0.92
N ALA A 27 3.36 -12.32 1.15
CA ALA A 27 3.64 -11.75 2.47
C ALA A 27 2.37 -11.55 3.32
N GLY A 28 1.18 -11.78 2.76
CA GLY A 28 -0.10 -11.71 3.45
C GLY A 28 -0.86 -10.38 3.31
N PHE A 29 -0.46 -9.53 2.35
CA PHE A 29 -1.20 -8.31 2.02
C PHE A 29 -2.34 -8.59 1.02
N ASP A 30 -3.45 -7.87 1.17
CA ASP A 30 -4.55 -7.86 0.20
C ASP A 30 -4.35 -6.71 -0.78
N MET A 31 -4.20 -7.03 -2.06
CA MET A 31 -3.86 -6.05 -3.09
C MET A 31 -5.11 -5.51 -3.76
N ILE A 32 -5.26 -4.18 -3.78
CA ILE A 32 -6.35 -3.51 -4.49
C ILE A 32 -5.73 -2.71 -5.63
N TYR A 33 -5.95 -3.12 -6.88
CA TYR A 33 -5.46 -2.34 -8.01
C TYR A 33 -6.27 -1.06 -8.15
N LEU A 34 -5.57 0.07 -8.31
CA LEU A 34 -6.19 1.38 -8.40
C LEU A 34 -7.21 1.44 -9.54
N THR A 35 -6.89 0.82 -10.68
CA THR A 35 -7.75 0.72 -11.87
C THR A 35 -9.00 -0.14 -11.67
N GLU A 36 -9.01 -1.05 -10.70
CA GLU A 36 -10.19 -1.85 -10.36
C GLU A 36 -11.11 -1.11 -9.40
N LYS A 37 -10.53 -0.18 -8.61
CA LYS A 37 -11.24 0.54 -7.57
C LYS A 37 -11.80 1.88 -8.04
N PHE A 38 -11.08 2.57 -8.90
CA PHE A 38 -11.39 3.91 -9.37
C PHE A 38 -11.42 3.96 -10.91
N PRO A 39 -12.36 4.70 -11.50
CA PRO A 39 -12.29 5.10 -12.90
C PRO A 39 -10.94 5.75 -13.26
N GLN A 40 -10.52 5.64 -14.53
CA GLN A 40 -9.24 6.19 -14.99
C GLN A 40 -9.16 7.72 -14.92
N ASP A 41 -10.30 8.40 -14.86
CA ASP A 41 -10.47 9.85 -14.80
C ASP A 41 -10.65 10.39 -13.38
N THR A 42 -10.60 9.53 -12.36
CA THR A 42 -10.64 9.96 -10.95
C THR A 42 -9.40 10.78 -10.60
N ASP A 43 -9.61 11.91 -9.92
CA ASP A 43 -8.54 12.79 -9.47
C ASP A 43 -7.70 12.12 -8.36
N ASP A 44 -6.40 12.32 -8.40
CA ASP A 44 -5.47 11.81 -7.38
C ASP A 44 -5.84 12.31 -5.98
N GLU A 45 -6.36 13.54 -5.84
CA GLU A 45 -6.86 14.08 -4.56
C GLU A 45 -8.06 13.30 -4.03
N GLU A 46 -8.98 12.87 -4.90
CA GLU A 46 -10.14 12.06 -4.50
C GLU A 46 -9.72 10.66 -4.06
N ILE A 47 -8.78 10.05 -4.79
CA ILE A 47 -8.17 8.77 -4.41
C ILE A 47 -7.47 8.93 -3.05
N PHE A 48 -6.77 10.04 -2.86
CA PHE A 48 -6.06 10.35 -1.63
C PHE A 48 -7.01 10.52 -0.43
N GLU A 49 -8.08 11.30 -0.56
CA GLU A 49 -9.11 11.45 0.49
C GLU A 49 -9.73 10.10 0.87
N TRP A 50 -9.96 9.23 -0.11
CA TRP A 50 -10.46 7.88 0.13
C TRP A 50 -9.46 7.04 0.92
N MET A 51 -8.17 7.07 0.54
CA MET A 51 -7.09 6.40 1.26
C MET A 51 -7.00 6.89 2.71
N GLU A 52 -7.11 8.19 2.94
CA GLU A 52 -7.10 8.79 4.28
C GLU A 52 -8.28 8.32 5.12
N THR A 53 -9.47 8.26 4.52
CA THR A 53 -10.70 7.81 5.18
C THR A 53 -10.64 6.33 5.53
N LYS A 54 -10.10 5.50 4.63
CA LYS A 54 -9.98 4.05 4.84
C LYS A 54 -8.72 3.64 5.59
N LYS A 55 -7.79 4.57 5.78
CA LYS A 55 -6.43 4.32 6.27
C LYS A 55 -5.68 3.27 5.45
N ILE A 56 -5.94 3.20 4.14
CA ILE A 56 -5.30 2.24 3.24
C ILE A 56 -4.14 2.93 2.53
N PRO A 57 -2.90 2.42 2.65
CA PRO A 57 -1.77 2.99 1.92
C PRO A 57 -1.79 2.59 0.45
N ILE A 58 -1.17 3.42 -0.39
CA ILE A 58 -0.87 3.14 -1.79
C ILE A 58 0.60 2.83 -1.98
N LEU A 59 0.87 1.76 -2.71
CA LEU A 59 2.16 1.49 -3.32
C LEU A 59 2.15 2.05 -4.74
N THR A 60 3.01 3.04 -4.99
CA THR A 60 3.08 3.74 -6.27
C THR A 60 4.52 3.99 -6.72
N ARG A 61 4.68 4.20 -8.02
CA ARG A 61 5.91 4.76 -8.59
C ARG A 61 5.80 6.24 -8.88
N ASP A 62 4.58 6.76 -8.87
CA ASP A 62 4.34 8.16 -9.12
C ASP A 62 4.79 9.00 -7.92
N LYS A 63 5.83 9.79 -8.18
CA LYS A 63 6.36 10.73 -7.20
C LYS A 63 5.45 11.94 -7.01
N ARG A 64 4.59 12.24 -7.97
CA ARG A 64 3.68 13.39 -7.98
C ARG A 64 2.38 13.13 -7.23
N PHE A 65 2.02 11.87 -7.00
CA PHE A 65 0.84 11.50 -6.23
C PHE A 65 0.82 12.23 -4.87
N PRO A 66 -0.33 12.72 -4.38
CA PRO A 66 -0.42 13.55 -3.18
C PRO A 66 0.20 12.91 -1.92
N GLU A 67 0.68 13.75 -1.02
CA GLU A 67 1.29 13.37 0.26
C GLU A 67 0.62 14.12 1.41
N ASN A 68 0.16 13.41 2.44
CA ASN A 68 -0.18 14.00 3.74
C ASN A 68 0.54 13.24 4.84
N GLY A 69 1.49 13.91 5.52
CA GLY A 69 2.18 13.36 6.69
C GLY A 69 3.05 12.11 6.48
N GLY A 70 3.25 11.63 5.24
CA GLY A 70 4.28 10.65 4.86
C GLY A 70 3.97 9.15 5.06
N ASN A 71 2.76 8.81 5.49
CA ASN A 71 2.42 7.44 5.92
C ASN A 71 1.54 6.66 4.94
N LEU A 72 0.70 7.30 4.11
CA LEU A 72 -0.20 6.57 3.21
C LEU A 72 0.37 6.37 1.81
N LYS A 73 1.33 7.19 1.38
CA LYS A 73 2.02 7.00 0.10
C LYS A 73 3.35 6.29 0.31
N ILE A 74 3.53 5.18 -0.40
CA ILE A 74 4.74 4.38 -0.38
C ILE A 74 5.32 4.34 -1.79
N THR A 75 6.39 5.10 -1.99
CA THR A 75 7.04 5.20 -3.30
C THR A 75 8.10 4.13 -3.50
N LEU A 76 8.06 3.43 -4.62
CA LEU A 76 9.15 2.54 -5.04
C LEU A 76 10.32 3.36 -5.58
N GLU A 77 11.39 3.48 -4.79
CA GLU A 77 12.60 4.23 -5.17
C GLU A 77 13.58 3.41 -6.05
N SER A 78 13.33 2.10 -6.26
CA SER A 78 14.23 1.26 -7.04
C SER A 78 14.14 1.58 -8.53
N GLN A 79 15.29 1.71 -9.21
CA GLN A 79 15.32 1.71 -10.67
C GLN A 79 14.90 0.36 -11.28
N SER A 80 14.94 -0.71 -10.48
CA SER A 80 14.46 -2.02 -10.91
C SER A 80 12.92 -2.05 -10.94
N PRO A 81 12.29 -2.43 -12.07
CA PRO A 81 10.84 -2.59 -12.14
C PRO A 81 10.31 -3.57 -11.09
N VAL A 82 11.04 -4.66 -10.85
CA VAL A 82 10.53 -5.80 -10.09
C VAL A 82 10.94 -5.83 -8.61
N LYS A 83 11.58 -4.77 -8.09
CA LYS A 83 12.11 -4.78 -6.71
C LYS A 83 11.37 -3.79 -5.82
N LEU A 84 10.71 -4.35 -4.81
CA LEU A 84 10.30 -3.61 -3.62
C LEU A 84 11.56 -3.13 -2.89
N THR A 85 11.66 -1.82 -2.63
CA THR A 85 12.79 -1.31 -1.84
C THR A 85 12.63 -1.74 -0.39
N ARG A 86 13.75 -1.96 0.30
CA ARG A 86 13.72 -2.30 1.73
C ARG A 86 12.96 -1.24 2.55
N LYS A 87 13.06 0.03 2.16
CA LYS A 87 12.34 1.15 2.76
C LYS A 87 10.83 1.08 2.52
N ALA A 88 10.39 0.74 1.30
CA ALA A 88 8.98 0.56 0.99
C ALA A 88 8.38 -0.64 1.74
N PHE A 89 9.12 -1.77 1.78
CA PHE A 89 8.71 -2.93 2.55
C PHE A 89 8.65 -2.64 4.05
N SER A 90 9.68 -1.99 4.61
CA SER A 90 9.66 -1.60 6.03
C SER A 90 8.46 -0.71 6.31
N LYS A 91 8.18 0.31 5.47
CA LYS A 91 6.99 1.15 5.64
C LYS A 91 5.69 0.33 5.62
N LEU A 92 5.53 -0.60 4.69
CA LEU A 92 4.35 -1.47 4.64
C LEU A 92 4.18 -2.26 5.94
N ILE A 93 5.28 -2.78 6.50
CA ILE A 93 5.28 -3.50 7.77
C ILE A 93 5.09 -2.57 8.98
N ASP A 94 5.67 -1.37 8.96
CA ASP A 94 5.65 -0.39 10.05
C ASP A 94 4.28 0.31 10.16
N LEU A 95 3.55 0.38 9.04
CA LEU A 95 2.21 0.96 8.99
C LEU A 95 1.15 0.12 9.71
N GLN A 96 1.52 -1.00 10.37
CA GLN A 96 0.70 -1.85 11.24
C GLN A 96 -0.56 -1.11 11.67
N ILE A 97 -1.66 -1.29 10.95
CA ILE A 97 -2.92 -0.62 11.30
C ILE A 97 -3.51 -1.43 12.45
N TYR A 98 -2.86 -1.37 13.62
CA TYR A 98 -3.28 -2.01 14.86
C TYR A 98 -3.17 -1.02 16.03
N PRO A 99 -4.20 -0.92 16.87
CA PRO A 99 -4.07 -0.40 18.22
C PRO A 99 -3.50 -1.49 19.14
N LYS A 100 -2.19 -1.80 19.04
CA LYS A 100 -1.28 -2.23 20.12
C LYS A 100 -0.06 -3.01 19.57
N PRO A 101 1.12 -2.82 20.18
CA PRO A 101 2.34 -3.50 19.79
C PRO A 101 2.23 -5.01 20.07
N LEU A 102 2.81 -5.81 19.17
CA LEU A 102 3.15 -7.21 19.42
C LEU A 102 4.23 -7.29 20.52
N THR A 103 3.82 -7.11 21.76
CA THR A 103 4.59 -7.51 22.94
C THR A 103 3.74 -8.47 23.74
N ASN A 104 3.80 -9.75 23.36
CA ASN A 104 3.60 -10.85 24.28
C ASN A 104 4.96 -11.54 24.40
N SER A 105 5.74 -11.08 25.37
CA SER A 105 6.68 -11.93 26.11
C SER A 105 5.95 -12.49 27.32
#